data_AF-A0A524C9B1-F1
#
_entry.id   AF-A0A524C9B1-F1
#
_cell.length_a   1.000
_cell.length_b   1.000
_cell.length_c   1.000
_cell.angle_alpha   90.00
_cell.angle_beta   90.00
_cell.angle_gamma   90.00
#
_symmetry.space_group_name_H-M   'P 1'
#
loop_
_entity.id
_entity.type
_entity.pdbx_description
1 polymer ?
#
loop_
_entity_poly.entity_id
_entity_poly.type
_entity_poly.pdbx_seq_one_letter_code
_entity_poly.pdbx_strand_id
1 'polypeptide(L)'
;AQDRITNGDAMLLPGTAKIYYEGDFIGETYINRISPREEFKLGAREEHQIKVEKKLLEREKEKAGFIKGKRNIIYKYQIELTNYRKDKSPLIIKDVIPYSRSEVIKVKWLNCSHEPKEDNLGIYTWELAVKPDEKVTIVYDYEVTWEKDYQITPSLP
;
A
#
# COMPACT_ATOMS: atom_id res chain seq x y z
N ALA A 1 7.66 -13.97 2.00
CA ALA A 1 8.12 -14.34 3.34
C ALA A 1 7.03 -15.17 4.02
N GLN A 2 7.41 -16.26 4.71
CA GLN A 2 6.47 -17.00 5.55
C GLN A 2 6.28 -16.20 6.84
N ASP A 3 5.26 -15.35 6.88
CA ASP A 3 4.93 -14.50 8.03
C ASP A 3 4.20 -15.28 9.13
N ARG A 4 3.87 -16.55 8.87
CA ARG A 4 3.02 -17.41 9.70
C ARG A 4 3.88 -18.42 10.45
N ILE A 5 3.80 -18.39 11.77
CA ILE A 5 4.61 -19.17 12.70
C ILE A 5 3.65 -19.93 13.63
N THR A 6 3.95 -21.20 13.89
CA THR A 6 3.25 -21.98 14.92
C THR A 6 3.97 -21.81 16.25
N ASN A 7 3.24 -21.43 17.28
CA ASN A 7 3.78 -21.37 18.63
C ASN A 7 4.18 -22.77 19.15
N GLY A 8 5.13 -22.80 20.09
CA GLY A 8 5.55 -24.00 20.78
C GLY A 8 4.51 -24.51 21.79
N ASP A 9 4.97 -25.30 22.77
CA ASP A 9 4.11 -25.92 23.78
C ASP A 9 3.72 -24.99 24.93
N ALA A 10 4.39 -23.85 25.07
CA ALA A 10 4.12 -22.87 26.10
C ALA A 10 3.30 -21.69 25.57
N MET A 11 2.43 -21.14 26.40
CA MET A 11 1.69 -19.92 26.08
C MET A 11 2.65 -18.72 26.04
N LEU A 12 2.56 -17.92 24.98
CA LEU A 12 3.22 -16.62 24.92
C LEU A 12 2.31 -15.55 25.53
N LEU A 13 2.84 -14.81 26.49
CA LEU A 13 2.14 -13.70 27.12
C LEU A 13 2.20 -12.45 26.24
N PRO A 14 1.18 -11.56 26.30
CA PRO A 14 1.22 -10.29 25.61
C PRO A 14 2.42 -9.45 26.05
N GLY A 15 3.11 -8.83 25.09
CA GLY A 15 4.25 -7.98 25.38
C GLY A 15 5.10 -7.66 24.16
N THR A 16 6.13 -6.85 24.38
CA THR A 16 7.13 -6.54 23.37
C THR A 16 8.08 -7.72 23.19
N ALA A 17 8.24 -8.20 21.96
CA ALA A 17 9.17 -9.24 21.58
C ALA A 17 10.28 -8.67 20.69
N LYS A 18 11.53 -9.04 21.00
CA LYS A 18 12.70 -8.78 20.15
C LYS A 18 12.84 -9.89 19.13
N ILE A 19 13.01 -9.52 17.87
CA ILE A 19 13.08 -10.48 16.77
C ILE A 19 14.50 -10.59 16.26
N TYR A 20 14.94 -11.85 16.11
CA TYR A 20 16.28 -12.20 15.64
C TYR A 20 16.15 -13.10 14.39
N TYR A 21 17.02 -12.88 13.41
CA TYR A 21 17.15 -13.73 12.22
C TYR A 21 18.62 -14.09 12.02
N GLU A 22 18.93 -15.39 11.94
CA GLU A 22 20.31 -15.91 11.82
C GLU A 22 21.29 -15.36 12.89
N GLY A 23 20.75 -14.98 14.06
CA GLY A 23 21.53 -14.42 15.17
C GLY A 23 21.53 -12.89 15.24
N ASP A 24 21.12 -12.20 14.16
CA ASP A 24 21.08 -10.73 14.11
C ASP A 24 19.74 -10.19 14.61
N PHE A 25 19.80 -9.11 15.40
CA PHE A 25 18.60 -8.37 15.83
C PHE A 25 18.03 -7.58 14.65
N ILE A 26 16.76 -7.80 14.34
CA ILE A 26 16.09 -7.22 13.16
C ILE A 26 14.90 -6.32 13.49
N GLY A 27 14.48 -6.26 14.77
CA GLY A 27 13.45 -5.33 15.21
C GLY A 27 12.70 -5.77 16.46
N GLU A 28 11.70 -4.97 16.83
CA GLU A 28 10.77 -5.27 17.92
C GLU A 28 9.34 -5.24 17.40
N THR A 29 8.49 -6.07 17.99
CA THR A 29 7.05 -6.09 17.69
C THR A 29 6.27 -6.39 18.95
N TYR A 30 4.98 -6.03 18.96
CA TYR A 30 4.09 -6.38 20.05
C TYR A 30 3.34 -7.66 19.70
N ILE A 31 3.47 -8.68 20.56
CA ILE A 31 2.70 -9.91 20.42
C ILE A 31 1.51 -9.89 21.38
N ASN A 32 0.37 -10.40 20.92
CA ASN A 32 -0.77 -10.69 21.78
C ASN A 32 -0.55 -12.01 22.52
N ARG A 33 -1.52 -12.42 23.35
CA ARG A 33 -1.53 -13.76 23.93
C ARG A 33 -1.63 -14.77 22.79
N ILE A 34 -0.69 -15.71 22.72
CA ILE A 34 -0.68 -16.78 21.72
C ILE A 34 -0.65 -18.12 22.47
N SER A 35 -1.63 -18.96 22.18
CA SER A 35 -1.82 -20.27 22.83
C SER A 35 -0.78 -21.28 22.35
N PRO A 36 -0.53 -22.37 23.09
CA PRO A 36 0.28 -23.47 22.59
C PRO A 36 -0.23 -23.96 21.24
N ARG A 37 0.68 -24.19 20.29
CA ARG A 37 0.38 -24.67 18.93
C ARG A 37 -0.49 -23.74 18.07
N GLU A 38 -0.79 -22.52 18.52
CA GLU A 38 -1.52 -21.54 17.72
C GLU A 38 -0.64 -20.98 16.60
N GLU A 39 -1.22 -20.85 15.40
CA GLU A 39 -0.58 -20.12 14.30
C GLU A 39 -0.83 -18.63 14.43
N PHE A 40 0.23 -17.84 14.36
CA PHE A 40 0.15 -16.39 14.41
C PHE A 40 1.05 -15.76 13.35
N LYS A 41 0.79 -14.49 13.04
CA LYS A 41 1.60 -13.72 12.12
C LYS A 41 2.60 -12.84 12.87
N LEU A 42 3.86 -12.85 12.43
CA LEU A 42 4.90 -12.02 12.99
C LEU A 42 5.40 -11.03 11.94
N GLY A 43 5.00 -9.77 12.08
CA GLY A 43 5.56 -8.66 11.30
C GLY A 43 6.87 -8.23 11.92
N ALA A 44 7.99 -8.74 11.40
CA ALA A 44 9.31 -8.53 12.01
C ALA A 44 10.38 -7.96 11.07
N ARG A 45 10.10 -7.80 9.78
CA ARG A 45 11.11 -7.42 8.79
C ARG A 45 10.56 -6.44 7.78
N GLU A 46 11.36 -5.42 7.47
CA GLU A 46 11.40 -4.90 6.10
C GLU A 46 11.97 -6.01 5.21
N GLU A 47 11.27 -6.33 4.13
CA GLU A 47 11.71 -7.34 3.18
C GLU A 47 12.73 -6.74 2.22
N HIS A 48 14.02 -6.81 2.54
CA HIS A 48 15.07 -6.19 1.72
C HIS A 48 15.24 -6.84 0.33
N GLN A 49 14.75 -8.07 0.12
CA GLN A 49 14.82 -8.74 -1.19
C GLN A 49 13.63 -8.39 -2.09
N ILE A 50 12.65 -7.62 -1.60
CA ILE A 50 11.58 -7.05 -2.42
C ILE A 50 11.72 -5.53 -2.36
N LYS A 51 12.08 -4.93 -3.49
CA LYS A 51 12.16 -3.48 -3.60
C LYS A 51 10.87 -2.91 -4.15
N VAL A 52 10.29 -1.95 -3.44
CA VAL A 52 9.08 -1.24 -3.84
C VAL A 52 9.38 0.26 -3.87
N GLU A 53 9.16 0.91 -5.00
CA GLU A 53 9.30 2.37 -5.14
C GLU A 53 8.01 2.96 -5.70
N LYS A 54 7.42 3.92 -4.99
CA LYS A 54 6.31 4.74 -5.49
C LYS A 54 6.82 6.11 -5.93
N LYS A 55 6.50 6.52 -7.15
CA LYS A 55 6.90 7.80 -7.75
C LYS A 55 5.67 8.54 -8.26
N LEU A 56 5.58 9.83 -7.96
CA LEU A 56 4.67 10.75 -8.62
C LEU A 56 5.31 11.11 -9.97
N LEU A 57 4.72 10.63 -11.07
CA LEU A 57 5.20 10.93 -12.41
C LEU A 57 4.71 12.30 -12.88
N GLU A 58 3.44 12.61 -12.59
CA GLU A 58 2.80 13.83 -13.06
C GLU A 58 1.78 14.34 -12.05
N ARG A 59 1.73 15.67 -11.92
CA ARG A 59 0.73 16.39 -11.17
C ARG A 59 0.29 17.59 -11.99
N GLU A 60 -0.82 17.41 -12.68
CA GLU A 60 -1.37 18.45 -13.52
C GLU A 60 -2.47 19.20 -12.77
N LYS A 61 -2.32 20.52 -12.65
CA LYS A 61 -3.36 21.40 -12.13
C LYS A 61 -4.04 22.08 -13.30
N GLU A 62 -5.15 21.53 -13.76
CA GLU A 62 -5.95 22.22 -14.77
C GLU A 62 -6.65 23.42 -14.14
N LYS A 63 -6.42 24.61 -14.73
CA LYS A 63 -7.19 25.81 -14.43
C LYS A 63 -8.48 25.78 -15.22
N ALA A 64 -9.55 25.26 -14.63
CA ALA A 64 -10.95 25.59 -14.94
C ALA A 64 -11.28 25.74 -16.45
N GLY A 65 -10.75 24.85 -17.31
CA GLY A 65 -10.78 25.03 -18.77
C GLY A 65 -12.07 24.60 -19.45
N PHE A 66 -12.79 23.62 -18.87
CA PHE A 66 -13.99 23.05 -19.51
C PHE A 66 -15.29 23.18 -18.70
N ILE A 67 -15.22 23.38 -17.38
CA ILE A 67 -16.41 23.50 -16.51
C ILE A 67 -16.26 24.73 -15.61
N LYS A 68 -17.02 25.78 -15.91
CA LYS A 68 -17.07 27.03 -15.15
C LYS A 68 -17.45 26.74 -13.69
N GLY A 69 -16.51 26.91 -12.75
CA GLY A 69 -16.78 26.76 -11.30
C GLY A 69 -15.98 25.68 -10.58
N LYS A 70 -15.38 24.71 -11.30
CA LYS A 70 -14.65 23.59 -10.68
C LYS A 70 -13.14 23.74 -10.80
N ARG A 71 -12.42 23.11 -9.86
CA ARG A 71 -10.99 22.84 -9.89
C ARG A 71 -10.78 21.35 -10.02
N ASN A 72 -9.80 20.94 -10.80
CA ASN A 72 -9.38 19.55 -10.92
C ASN A 72 -7.86 19.45 -10.82
N ILE A 73 -7.40 18.34 -10.23
CA ILE A 73 -5.99 17.95 -10.23
C ILE A 73 -5.92 16.50 -10.66
N ILE A 74 -5.08 16.23 -11.65
CA ILE A 74 -4.76 14.88 -12.10
C ILE A 74 -3.44 14.46 -11.48
N TYR A 75 -3.44 13.26 -10.90
CA TYR A 75 -2.26 12.63 -10.33
C TYR A 75 -1.94 11.36 -11.12
N LYS A 76 -0.68 11.21 -11.51
CA LYS A 76 -0.16 10.01 -12.14
C LYS A 76 0.94 9.42 -11.29
N TYR A 77 0.74 8.19 -10.83
CA TYR A 77 1.71 7.48 -10.00
C TYR A 77 2.23 6.24 -10.71
N GLN A 78 3.46 5.89 -10.37
CA GLN A 78 4.09 4.63 -10.72
C GLN A 78 4.55 3.92 -9.45
N ILE A 79 4.17 2.66 -9.29
CA ILE A 79 4.74 1.73 -8.30
C ILE A 79 5.61 0.74 -9.06
N GLU A 80 6.90 0.74 -8.76
CA GLU A 80 7.86 -0.23 -9.29
C GLU A 80 8.16 -1.29 -8.22
N LEU A 81 8.01 -2.56 -8.59
CA LEU A 81 8.28 -3.73 -7.77
C LEU A 81 9.43 -4.51 -8.39
N THR A 82 10.46 -4.84 -7.61
CA THR A 82 11.55 -5.72 -8.05
C THR A 82 11.73 -6.85 -7.05
N ASN A 83 11.70 -8.09 -7.52
CA ASN A 83 11.94 -9.27 -6.70
C ASN A 83 13.38 -9.76 -6.86
N TYR A 84 14.23 -9.55 -5.85
CA TYR A 84 15.62 -10.04 -5.80
C TYR A 84 15.75 -11.43 -5.18
N ARG A 85 14.62 -12.11 -4.89
CA ARG A 85 14.64 -13.48 -4.38
C ARG A 85 14.89 -14.45 -5.53
N LYS A 86 15.39 -15.64 -5.18
CA LYS A 86 15.60 -16.75 -6.14
C LYS A 86 14.31 -17.50 -6.47
N ASP A 87 13.21 -17.20 -5.77
CA ASP A 87 11.89 -17.81 -5.93
C ASP A 87 10.80 -16.78 -6.28
N LYS A 88 9.67 -17.31 -6.78
CA LYS A 88 8.50 -16.50 -7.13
C LYS A 88 7.83 -16.00 -5.85
N SER A 89 7.62 -14.69 -5.76
CA SER A 89 7.06 -14.05 -4.57
C SER A 89 5.61 -13.62 -4.79
N PRO A 90 4.64 -14.15 -4.02
CA PRO A 90 3.31 -13.55 -3.93
C PRO A 90 3.39 -12.25 -3.12
N LEU A 91 2.98 -11.14 -3.72
CA LEU A 91 3.01 -9.80 -3.15
C LEU A 91 1.59 -9.22 -3.06
N ILE A 92 1.31 -8.55 -1.94
CA ILE A 92 0.11 -7.75 -1.74
C ILE A 92 0.56 -6.30 -1.60
N ILE A 93 0.16 -5.46 -2.55
CA ILE A 93 0.49 -4.04 -2.56
C ILE A 93 -0.78 -3.31 -2.16
N LYS A 94 -0.69 -2.46 -1.14
CA LYS A 94 -1.78 -1.57 -0.74
C LYS A 94 -1.36 -0.13 -0.93
N ASP A 95 -2.21 0.64 -1.58
CA ASP A 95 -2.01 2.08 -1.73
C ASP A 95 -3.29 2.83 -1.36
N VAL A 96 -3.12 4.07 -0.90
CA VAL A 96 -4.22 4.95 -0.52
C VAL A 96 -4.39 5.99 -1.61
N ILE A 97 -5.58 6.02 -2.19
CA ILE A 97 -6.04 7.08 -3.05
C ILE A 97 -7.10 7.85 -2.28
N PRO A 98 -7.10 9.20 -2.34
CA PRO A 98 -8.08 9.98 -1.60
C PRO A 98 -9.50 9.50 -1.87
N TYR A 99 -10.28 9.28 -0.82
CA TYR A 99 -11.71 9.07 -0.94
C TYR A 99 -12.44 10.27 -0.34
N SER A 100 -13.61 10.59 -0.88
CA SER A 100 -14.45 11.68 -0.42
C SER A 100 -15.77 11.16 0.12
N ARG A 101 -16.20 11.67 1.28
CA ARG A 101 -17.60 11.58 1.75
C ARG A 101 -18.45 12.76 1.31
N SER A 102 -17.83 13.79 0.76
CA SER A 102 -18.50 15.02 0.34
C SER A 102 -19.01 14.86 -1.09
N GLU A 103 -20.26 15.26 -1.34
CA GLU A 103 -20.84 15.22 -2.69
C GLU A 103 -20.17 16.19 -3.66
N VAL A 104 -19.59 17.28 -3.14
CA VAL A 104 -18.93 18.34 -3.93
C VAL A 104 -17.47 18.04 -4.26
N ILE A 105 -16.90 16.96 -3.73
CA ILE A 105 -15.56 16.48 -4.08
C ILE A 105 -15.73 15.11 -4.74
N LYS A 106 -15.32 15.01 -6.00
CA LYS A 106 -15.33 13.78 -6.78
C LYS A 106 -13.90 13.29 -6.97
N VAL A 107 -13.67 12.01 -6.71
CA VAL A 107 -12.42 11.33 -7.06
C VAL A 107 -12.77 10.30 -8.12
N LYS A 108 -12.03 10.32 -9.24
CA LYS A 108 -12.30 9.48 -10.40
C LYS A 108 -11.02 8.77 -10.84
N TRP A 109 -11.10 7.47 -11.05
CA TRP A 109 -10.07 6.71 -11.76
C TRP A 109 -10.05 7.08 -13.23
N LEU A 110 -8.86 7.39 -13.76
CA LEU A 110 -8.68 7.64 -15.18
C LEU A 110 -8.12 6.41 -15.87
N ASN A 111 -7.00 5.87 -15.37
CA ASN A 111 -6.33 4.70 -15.93
C ASN A 111 -5.67 3.87 -14.82
N CYS A 112 -5.54 2.57 -15.05
CA CYS A 112 -4.70 1.69 -14.22
C CYS A 112 -4.13 0.55 -15.08
N SER A 113 -2.82 0.32 -15.04
CA SER A 113 -2.19 -0.76 -15.80
C SER A 113 -2.47 -2.15 -15.21
N HIS A 114 -2.85 -2.23 -13.93
CA HIS A 114 -3.25 -3.45 -13.24
C HIS A 114 -4.49 -3.18 -12.41
N GLU A 115 -5.60 -3.85 -12.67
CA GLU A 115 -6.84 -3.63 -11.96
C GLU A 115 -6.70 -4.00 -10.45
N PRO A 116 -6.87 -3.05 -9.52
CA PRO A 116 -6.87 -3.34 -8.09
C PRO A 116 -8.23 -3.85 -7.62
N LYS A 117 -8.23 -4.51 -6.47
CA LYS A 117 -9.43 -4.64 -5.65
C LYS A 117 -9.58 -3.38 -4.81
N GLU A 118 -10.72 -2.71 -4.92
CA GLU A 118 -11.09 -1.63 -4.00
C GLU A 118 -11.50 -2.24 -2.65
N ASP A 119 -10.78 -1.86 -1.60
CA ASP A 119 -11.11 -2.14 -0.21
C ASP A 119 -11.86 -0.92 0.35
N ASN A 120 -12.01 -0.80 1.66
CA ASN A 120 -12.73 0.32 2.26
C ASN A 120 -11.93 1.64 2.22
N LEU A 121 -12.65 2.76 2.05
CA LEU A 121 -12.17 4.13 2.30
C LEU A 121 -10.95 4.56 1.44
N GLY A 122 -10.93 4.18 0.16
CA GLY A 122 -9.88 4.59 -0.78
C GLY A 122 -8.59 3.77 -0.69
N ILE A 123 -8.63 2.61 -0.03
CA ILE A 123 -7.54 1.64 -0.03
C ILE A 123 -7.70 0.73 -1.24
N TYR A 124 -6.65 0.60 -2.03
CA TYR A 124 -6.62 -0.25 -3.23
C TYR A 124 -5.55 -1.32 -3.06
N THR A 125 -5.92 -2.57 -3.38
CA THR A 125 -5.08 -3.75 -3.18
C THR A 125 -4.78 -4.42 -4.51
N TRP A 126 -3.49 -4.56 -4.83
CA TRP A 126 -3.01 -5.41 -5.94
C TRP A 126 -2.42 -6.69 -5.36
N GLU A 127 -2.86 -7.82 -5.91
CA GLU A 127 -2.29 -9.15 -5.62
C GLU A 127 -1.50 -9.59 -6.85
N LEU A 128 -0.17 -9.65 -6.74
CA LEU A 128 0.74 -9.96 -7.85
C LEU A 128 1.64 -11.12 -7.46
N ALA A 129 2.10 -11.88 -8.46
CA ALA A 129 3.03 -12.98 -8.24
C ALA A 129 4.28 -12.75 -9.10
N VAL A 130 5.30 -12.14 -8.50
CA VAL A 130 6.50 -11.63 -9.19
C VAL A 130 7.59 -12.69 -9.20
N LYS A 131 8.12 -13.02 -10.38
CA LYS A 131 9.18 -14.02 -10.57
C LYS A 131 10.54 -13.53 -10.04
N PRO A 132 11.53 -14.42 -9.87
CA PRO A 132 12.90 -14.04 -9.58
C PRO A 132 13.44 -13.03 -10.59
N ASP A 133 14.13 -12.00 -10.10
CA ASP A 133 14.74 -10.90 -10.86
C ASP A 133 13.78 -10.12 -11.77
N GLU A 134 12.47 -10.33 -11.63
CA GLU A 134 11.46 -9.63 -12.40
C GLU A 134 11.17 -8.26 -11.81
N LYS A 135 11.03 -7.27 -12.71
CA LYS A 135 10.53 -5.95 -12.41
C LYS A 135 9.11 -5.81 -12.95
N VAL A 136 8.16 -5.47 -12.07
CA VAL A 136 6.76 -5.21 -12.42
C VAL A 136 6.44 -3.76 -12.10
N THR A 137 5.74 -3.09 -13.02
CA THR A 137 5.40 -1.67 -12.90
C THR A 137 3.89 -1.48 -12.95
N ILE A 138 3.33 -0.92 -11.88
CA ILE A 138 1.93 -0.48 -11.82
C ILE A 138 1.90 1.02 -12.09
N VAL A 139 1.18 1.45 -13.12
CA VAL A 139 0.95 2.86 -13.42
C VAL A 139 -0.53 3.14 -13.26
N TYR A 140 -0.88 4.20 -12.54
CA TYR A 140 -2.26 4.59 -12.37
C TYR A 140 -2.45 6.09 -12.27
N ASP A 141 -3.63 6.52 -12.70
CA ASP A 141 -4.03 7.90 -12.83
C ASP A 141 -5.38 8.11 -12.13
N TYR A 142 -5.48 9.16 -11.32
CA TYR A 142 -6.75 9.59 -10.76
C TYR A 142 -6.91 11.11 -10.81
N GLU A 143 -8.17 11.55 -10.94
CA GLU A 143 -8.57 12.94 -10.93
C GLU A 143 -9.30 13.25 -9.62
N VAL A 144 -8.93 14.36 -8.99
CA VAL A 144 -9.68 14.95 -7.88
C VAL A 144 -10.30 16.26 -8.35
N THR A 145 -11.63 16.33 -8.35
CA THR A 145 -12.41 17.48 -8.82
C THR A 145 -13.29 18.02 -7.70
N TRP A 146 -13.29 19.35 -7.50
CA TRP A 146 -14.09 20.01 -6.49
C TRP A 146 -14.53 21.42 -6.89
N GLU A 147 -15.51 21.97 -6.19
CA GLU A 147 -15.97 23.36 -6.38
C GLU A 147 -14.94 24.37 -5.88
N LYS A 148 -14.65 25.41 -6.66
CA LYS A 148 -13.58 26.38 -6.42
C LYS A 148 -13.63 27.12 -5.07
N ASP A 149 -14.81 27.24 -4.48
CA ASP A 149 -15.07 27.96 -3.23
C ASP A 149 -14.84 27.08 -1.99
N TYR A 150 -14.51 25.80 -2.18
CA TYR A 150 -14.24 24.86 -1.09
C TYR A 150 -12.74 24.68 -0.87
N GLN A 151 -12.37 24.63 0.40
CA GLN A 151 -11.04 24.25 0.86
C GLN A 151 -11.02 22.77 1.20
N ILE A 152 -10.17 22.00 0.53
CA ILE A 152 -9.99 20.57 0.81
C ILE A 152 -9.12 20.40 2.06
N THR A 153 -9.59 19.57 3.00
CA THR A 153 -8.86 19.18 4.21
C THR A 153 -8.99 17.65 4.42
N PRO A 154 -7.88 16.92 4.64
CA PRO A 154 -6.49 17.39 4.60
C PRO A 154 -6.08 17.84 3.20
N SER A 155 -4.96 18.56 3.07
CA SER A 155 -4.44 18.95 1.76
C SER A 155 -4.21 17.73 0.89
N LEU A 156 -4.57 17.83 -0.39
CA LEU A 156 -4.25 16.80 -1.37
C LEU A 156 -2.73 16.57 -1.45
N PRO A 157 -2.28 15.35 -1.81
CA PRO A 157 -0.86 15.03 -1.96
C PRO A 157 -0.07 16.01 -2.86
#